data_AF-A0A3M5WZR5-F1
#
_entry.id   AF-A0A3M5WZR5-F1
#
_cell.length_a   1.000
_cell.length_b   1.000
_cell.length_c   1.000
_cell.angle_alpha   90.00
_cell.angle_beta   90.00
_cell.angle_gamma   90.00
#
_symmetry.space_group_name_H-M   'P 1'
#
loop_
_entity.id
_entity.type
_entity.pdbx_description
1 polymer ?
#
loop_
_entity_poly.entity_id
_entity_poly.type
_entity_poly.pdbx_seq_one_letter_code
_entity_poly.pdbx_strand_id
1 'polypeptide(L)'
;MTDDLLKRARGLQLVFDVQGKDMQLLRPTLENIKLYCTPVVNLFKQDALPILADARQDEYLLIPAHYAHGGCGVYSVDKVVGWQPGGLGYQNYVPFESFEHDAAVDVDSDSPYYSVRHRTSLQHKGLDTFLSFGLRAGRTDETMSIEMTCTNGDLPWQIRAGGLCKPCEGTPDFLRFRNITPATKTFAPPMDGDFLWRVISNMSLNYLSLENIEALKVILETYDLPRYYDSQAEKVSKHLLGWLKSIRHQHIDCLHDGLPLRGVRTELTVEPDGFAGEGNLFLFASVLNEFFALYASLNSFHELHVKSTQGGGYEWAPRMGMQPLL
;
A
#
# COMPACT_ATOMS: atom_id res chain seq x y z
N MET A 1 11.89 4.48 40.67
CA MET A 1 13.28 4.06 40.38
C MET A 1 14.18 5.26 40.61
N THR A 2 15.25 5.12 41.38
CA THR A 2 16.17 6.23 41.73
C THR A 2 17.15 6.51 40.59
N ASP A 3 17.37 7.80 40.30
CA ASP A 3 18.16 8.31 39.16
C ASP A 3 19.61 7.80 39.11
N ASP A 4 20.20 7.49 40.28
CA ASP A 4 21.53 6.90 40.40
C ASP A 4 21.64 5.47 39.89
N LEU A 5 20.53 4.72 39.90
CA LEU A 5 20.47 3.33 39.44
C LEU A 5 20.51 3.28 37.91
N LEU A 6 19.84 4.22 37.24
CA LEU A 6 19.89 4.39 35.79
C LEU A 6 21.29 4.80 35.31
N LYS A 7 21.98 5.68 36.05
CA LYS A 7 23.36 6.10 35.71
C LYS A 7 24.40 4.99 35.83
N ARG A 8 24.15 3.96 36.65
CA ARG A 8 25.05 2.79 36.84
C ARG A 8 24.64 1.57 36.04
N ALA A 9 23.45 1.56 35.46
CA ALA A 9 22.94 0.43 34.70
C ALA A 9 23.76 0.24 33.41
N ARG A 10 24.30 -0.97 33.22
CA ARG A 10 25.02 -1.37 32.00
C ARG A 10 24.16 -2.14 31.00
N GLY A 11 22.92 -2.45 31.37
CA GLY A 11 21.99 -3.21 30.55
C GLY A 11 20.62 -3.35 31.22
N LEU A 12 19.66 -3.84 30.44
CA LEU A 12 18.29 -4.13 30.85
C LEU A 12 17.98 -5.58 30.48
N GLN A 13 17.35 -6.32 31.38
CA GLN A 13 16.81 -7.64 31.09
C GLN A 13 15.29 -7.58 31.16
N LEU A 14 14.65 -7.97 30.06
CA LEU A 14 13.20 -8.18 30.00
C LEU A 14 12.95 -9.69 30.01
N VAL A 15 12.16 -10.16 30.96
CA VAL A 15 11.76 -11.57 31.09
C VAL A 15 10.27 -11.65 30.78
N PHE A 16 9.93 -12.36 29.71
CA PHE A 16 8.55 -12.60 29.32
C PHE A 16 8.15 -14.00 29.78
N ASP A 17 7.17 -14.08 30.66
CA ASP A 17 6.53 -15.36 31.02
C ASP A 17 5.39 -15.59 30.03
N VAL A 18 5.62 -16.50 29.06
CA VAL A 18 4.64 -16.78 28.01
C VAL A 18 3.98 -18.11 28.29
N GLN A 19 2.66 -18.08 28.42
CA GLN A 19 1.84 -19.28 28.63
C GLN A 19 1.36 -19.80 27.28
N GLY A 20 1.72 -21.04 26.94
CA GLY A 20 1.28 -21.70 25.71
C GLY A 20 2.02 -23.01 25.48
N LYS A 21 1.30 -24.07 25.07
CA LYS A 21 1.90 -25.40 24.84
C LYS A 21 2.92 -25.37 23.68
N ASP A 22 2.68 -24.54 22.68
CA ASP A 22 3.53 -24.46 21.47
C ASP A 22 4.84 -23.69 21.70
N MET A 23 4.90 -22.84 22.73
CA MET A 23 6.12 -22.11 23.08
C MET A 23 7.22 -23.02 23.62
N GLN A 24 6.90 -24.25 24.05
CA GLN A 24 7.91 -25.23 24.44
C GLN A 24 8.69 -25.79 23.23
N LEU A 25 8.10 -25.74 22.04
CA LEU A 25 8.69 -26.23 20.79
C LEU A 25 9.52 -25.14 20.10
N LEU A 26 9.22 -23.87 20.35
CA LEU A 26 9.89 -22.72 19.74
C LEU A 26 10.95 -22.16 20.70
N ARG A 27 12.23 -22.46 20.43
CA ARG A 27 13.35 -21.84 21.16
C ARG A 27 13.85 -20.60 20.39
N PRO A 28 13.45 -19.38 20.78
CA PRO A 28 13.92 -18.18 20.11
C PRO A 28 15.44 -18.05 20.30
N THR A 29 16.10 -17.60 19.23
CA THR A 29 17.52 -17.32 19.18
C THR A 29 17.77 -15.81 19.10
N LEU A 30 19.03 -15.40 19.27
CA LEU A 30 19.46 -14.01 19.05
C LEU A 30 19.28 -13.55 17.58
N GLU A 31 18.92 -14.45 16.67
CA GLU A 31 18.58 -14.11 15.29
C GLU A 31 17.11 -13.69 15.13
N ASN A 32 16.23 -14.05 16.06
CA ASN A 32 14.79 -13.78 15.96
C ASN A 32 14.41 -12.37 16.44
N ILE A 33 15.23 -11.74 17.29
CA ILE A 33 14.98 -10.38 17.79
C ILE A 33 16.13 -9.49 17.34
N LYS A 34 15.82 -8.56 16.43
CA LYS A 34 16.77 -7.56 15.93
C LYS A 34 16.29 -6.17 16.32
N LEU A 35 17.21 -5.36 16.83
CA LEU A 35 16.96 -3.96 17.20
C LEU A 35 17.46 -3.04 16.07
N TYR A 36 17.00 -1.79 16.04
CA TYR A 36 17.42 -0.77 15.07
C TYR A 36 17.12 -1.16 13.62
N CYS A 37 15.96 -1.77 13.40
CA CYS A 37 15.51 -2.23 12.10
C CYS A 37 14.34 -1.38 11.64
N THR A 38 14.33 -0.99 10.36
CA THR A 38 13.25 -0.22 9.75
C THR A 38 12.99 -0.76 8.34
N PRO A 39 11.73 -0.85 7.88
CA PRO A 39 11.45 -1.21 6.49
C PRO A 39 12.00 -0.11 5.57
N VAL A 40 12.55 -0.53 4.43
CA VAL A 40 13.08 0.37 3.40
C VAL A 40 12.46 0.04 2.05
N VAL A 41 12.21 1.06 1.24
CA VAL A 41 11.67 0.94 -0.11
C VAL A 41 12.66 1.54 -1.12
N ASN A 42 12.73 0.98 -2.32
CA ASN A 42 13.64 1.43 -3.37
C ASN A 42 13.03 2.58 -4.17
N LEU A 43 13.14 3.80 -3.65
CA LEU A 43 12.69 5.04 -4.29
C LEU A 43 13.82 6.07 -4.30
N PHE A 44 14.00 6.75 -5.43
CA PHE A 44 14.99 7.81 -5.59
C PHE A 44 14.47 8.90 -6.53
N LYS A 45 14.97 10.13 -6.35
CA LYS A 45 14.61 11.28 -7.18
C LYS A 45 15.43 11.28 -8.47
N GLN A 46 14.79 11.64 -9.57
CA GLN A 46 15.40 11.68 -10.89
C GLN A 46 14.66 12.67 -11.79
N ASP A 47 15.37 13.37 -12.65
CA ASP A 47 14.75 14.24 -13.66
C ASP A 47 14.38 13.47 -14.92
N ALA A 48 13.31 13.89 -15.58
CA ALA A 48 12.93 13.40 -16.90
C ALA A 48 13.86 13.95 -17.99
N LEU A 49 13.91 13.26 -19.13
CA LEU A 49 14.30 13.90 -20.38
C LEU A 49 13.33 15.07 -20.66
N PRO A 50 13.83 16.29 -20.96
CA PRO A 50 12.96 17.42 -21.25
C PRO A 50 12.02 17.11 -22.42
N ILE A 51 10.75 17.45 -22.24
CA ILE A 51 9.72 17.23 -23.26
C ILE A 51 9.43 18.55 -23.96
N LEU A 52 9.56 18.58 -25.28
CA LEU A 52 9.06 19.69 -26.08
C LEU A 52 7.55 19.50 -26.29
N ALA A 53 6.75 20.33 -25.64
CA ALA A 53 5.31 20.30 -25.75
C ALA A 53 4.86 21.23 -26.89
N ASP A 54 4.85 20.69 -28.11
CA ASP A 54 4.55 21.40 -29.38
C ASP A 54 3.09 21.24 -29.84
N ALA A 55 2.23 20.69 -28.98
CA ALA A 55 0.81 20.40 -29.24
C ALA A 55 0.55 19.50 -30.47
N ARG A 56 1.57 18.82 -31.01
CA ARG A 56 1.39 17.80 -32.07
C ARG A 56 1.00 16.45 -31.51
N GLN A 57 1.31 16.22 -30.23
CA GLN A 57 0.97 15.02 -29.49
C GLN A 57 0.11 15.39 -28.29
N ASP A 58 -0.92 14.57 -28.06
CA ASP A 58 -1.81 14.71 -26.90
C ASP A 58 -1.15 14.19 -25.62
N GLU A 59 -0.23 13.24 -25.76
CA GLU A 59 0.40 12.50 -24.67
C GLU A 59 1.90 12.31 -24.94
N TYR A 60 2.72 12.51 -23.91
CA TYR A 60 4.17 12.42 -23.98
C TYR A 60 4.68 11.38 -22.99
N LEU A 61 5.49 10.44 -23.45
CA LEU A 61 6.08 9.40 -22.60
C LEU A 61 7.17 10.00 -21.69
N LEU A 62 7.08 9.71 -20.39
CA LEU A 62 8.13 10.07 -19.44
C LEU A 62 9.28 9.07 -19.46
N ILE A 63 10.49 9.59 -19.68
CA ILE A 63 11.72 8.80 -19.69
C ILE A 63 12.69 9.40 -18.67
N PRO A 64 13.16 8.63 -17.67
CA PRO A 64 14.17 9.11 -16.72
C PRO A 64 15.51 9.41 -17.40
N ALA A 65 16.11 10.58 -17.16
CA ALA A 65 17.24 11.09 -17.95
C ALA A 65 18.53 10.25 -17.89
N HIS A 66 18.83 9.60 -16.76
CA HIS A 66 20.07 8.84 -16.56
C HIS A 66 19.95 7.34 -16.81
N TYR A 67 18.77 6.87 -17.24
CA TYR A 67 18.53 5.44 -17.45
C TYR A 67 18.08 5.19 -18.88
N ALA A 68 18.51 4.05 -19.44
CA ALA A 68 17.91 3.56 -20.67
C ALA A 68 16.42 3.29 -20.45
N HIS A 69 15.64 3.33 -21.53
CA HIS A 69 14.21 3.03 -21.47
C HIS A 69 14.00 1.63 -20.86
N GLY A 70 13.10 1.51 -19.89
CA GLY A 70 12.85 0.27 -19.13
C GLY A 70 13.88 -0.07 -18.05
N GLY A 71 14.96 0.72 -17.89
CA GLY A 71 15.93 0.55 -16.81
C GLY A 71 15.43 1.05 -15.44
N CYS A 72 14.40 1.89 -15.46
CA CYS A 72 13.80 2.48 -14.28
C CYS A 72 12.30 2.73 -14.52
N GLY A 73 11.46 2.41 -13.54
CA GLY A 73 10.04 2.74 -13.54
C GLY A 73 9.79 4.11 -12.90
N VAL A 74 8.78 4.83 -13.41
CA VAL A 74 8.29 6.06 -12.80
C VAL A 74 7.33 5.70 -11.67
N TYR A 75 7.59 6.17 -10.45
CA TYR A 75 6.74 5.95 -9.28
C TYR A 75 5.74 7.10 -9.11
N SER A 76 6.21 8.35 -9.13
CA SER A 76 5.37 9.55 -9.05
C SER A 76 5.98 10.69 -9.84
N VAL A 77 5.12 11.56 -10.37
CA VAL A 77 5.51 12.86 -10.93
C VAL A 77 5.42 13.87 -9.81
N ASP A 78 6.56 14.44 -9.42
CA ASP A 78 6.64 15.27 -8.21
C ASP A 78 6.46 16.76 -8.54
N LYS A 79 7.01 17.21 -9.68
CA LYS A 79 6.90 18.61 -10.12
C LYS A 79 7.05 18.73 -11.63
N VAL A 80 6.25 19.62 -12.23
CA VAL A 80 6.28 19.92 -13.66
C VAL A 80 6.42 21.43 -13.86
N VAL A 81 7.43 21.84 -14.61
CA VAL A 81 7.73 23.25 -14.90
C VAL A 81 7.91 23.43 -16.41
N GLY A 82 7.09 24.30 -17.00
CA GLY A 82 7.23 24.73 -18.39
C GLY A 82 8.20 25.90 -18.51
N TRP A 83 9.07 25.83 -19.52
CA TRP A 83 9.95 26.93 -19.92
C TRP A 83 9.55 27.43 -21.30
N GLN A 84 9.22 28.73 -21.38
CA GLN A 84 8.85 29.41 -22.61
C GLN A 84 10.06 30.14 -23.23
N PRO A 85 10.34 29.91 -24.53
CA PRO A 85 11.32 30.70 -25.27
C PRO A 85 10.92 32.19 -25.31
N GLY A 86 11.91 33.09 -25.31
CA GLY A 86 11.67 34.54 -25.45
C GLY A 86 11.58 35.34 -24.15
N GLY A 87 11.98 34.76 -23.01
CA GLY A 87 12.11 35.49 -21.74
C GLY A 87 10.82 35.61 -20.92
N LEU A 88 9.78 34.85 -21.30
CA LEU A 88 8.51 34.76 -20.58
C LEU A 88 8.62 33.98 -19.25
N GLY A 89 9.76 33.33 -19.01
CA GLY A 89 10.13 32.75 -17.73
C GLY A 89 9.70 31.30 -17.54
N TYR A 90 9.61 30.88 -16.28
CA TYR A 90 9.19 29.55 -15.86
C TYR A 90 7.76 29.59 -15.37
N GLN A 91 6.96 28.60 -15.77
CA GLN A 91 5.59 28.44 -15.31
C GLN A 91 5.42 27.07 -14.66
N ASN A 92 4.86 27.05 -13.45
CA ASN A 92 4.55 25.79 -12.76
C ASN A 92 3.24 25.22 -13.29
N TYR A 93 3.20 23.90 -13.43
CA TYR A 93 2.01 23.16 -13.82
C TYR A 93 1.43 22.42 -12.61
N VAL A 94 0.10 22.42 -12.49
CA VAL A 94 -0.62 21.72 -11.40
C VAL A 94 -1.22 20.40 -11.90
N PRO A 95 -1.34 19.36 -11.06
CA PRO A 95 -2.07 18.15 -11.43
C PRO A 95 -3.54 18.47 -11.72
N PHE A 96 -4.13 17.84 -12.73
CA PHE A 96 -5.54 18.01 -13.07
C PHE A 96 -6.45 17.62 -11.87
N GLU A 97 -6.11 16.56 -11.16
CA GLU A 97 -6.88 16.04 -10.02
C GLU A 97 -6.83 16.96 -8.79
N SER A 98 -5.97 17.98 -8.77
CA SER A 98 -5.92 18.99 -7.69
C SER A 98 -7.07 19.99 -7.74
N PHE A 99 -7.72 20.15 -8.91
CA PHE A 99 -8.71 21.19 -9.19
C PHE A 99 -8.25 22.65 -9.00
N GLU A 100 -6.96 22.89 -8.74
CA GLU A 100 -6.38 24.25 -8.60
C GLU A 100 -6.44 25.07 -9.90
N HIS A 101 -6.71 24.41 -11.03
CA HIS A 101 -6.88 25.02 -12.34
C HIS A 101 -8.33 25.43 -12.64
N ASP A 102 -9.28 25.09 -11.76
CA ASP A 102 -10.69 25.49 -11.89
C ASP A 102 -10.90 26.87 -11.28
N ALA A 103 -11.34 27.82 -12.10
CA ALA A 103 -11.65 29.19 -11.68
C ALA A 103 -12.75 29.27 -10.59
N ALA A 104 -13.55 28.21 -10.42
CA ALA A 104 -14.54 28.10 -9.35
C ALA A 104 -13.92 27.76 -7.98
N VAL A 105 -12.73 27.13 -7.97
CA VAL A 105 -12.00 26.73 -6.75
C VAL A 105 -10.98 27.80 -6.36
N ASP A 106 -10.27 28.36 -7.34
CA ASP A 106 -9.32 29.45 -7.14
C ASP A 106 -9.52 30.55 -8.21
N VAL A 107 -9.99 31.72 -7.77
CA VAL A 107 -10.43 32.82 -8.64
C VAL A 107 -9.25 33.51 -9.33
N ASP A 108 -8.02 33.35 -8.81
CA ASP A 108 -6.80 33.95 -9.35
C ASP A 108 -5.96 33.00 -10.24
N SER A 109 -6.39 31.75 -10.40
CA SER A 109 -5.59 30.68 -10.99
C SER A 109 -6.20 30.17 -12.30
N ASP A 110 -5.88 30.83 -13.42
CA ASP A 110 -5.73 30.11 -14.70
C ASP A 110 -4.33 29.47 -14.69
N SER A 111 -4.07 28.53 -13.76
CA SER A 111 -2.81 27.78 -13.70
C SER A 111 -2.82 26.62 -14.69
N PRO A 112 -1.76 26.45 -15.50
CA PRO A 112 -1.74 25.37 -16.48
C PRO A 112 -1.66 24.04 -15.75
N TYR A 113 -2.31 23.02 -16.32
CA TYR A 113 -2.41 21.71 -15.66
C TYR A 113 -1.88 20.58 -16.54
N TYR A 114 -1.54 19.48 -15.88
CA TYR A 114 -1.16 18.23 -16.50
C TYR A 114 -1.99 17.07 -15.93
N SER A 115 -2.20 16.04 -16.73
CA SER A 115 -2.78 14.77 -16.28
C SER A 115 -1.78 13.64 -16.50
N VAL A 116 -1.77 12.69 -15.58
CA VAL A 116 -0.89 11.52 -15.61
C VAL A 116 -1.69 10.31 -16.05
N ARG A 117 -1.18 9.55 -17.03
CA ARG A 117 -1.79 8.30 -17.49
C ARG A 117 -0.78 7.17 -17.45
N HIS A 118 -1.17 6.04 -16.89
CA HIS A 118 -0.36 4.83 -16.87
C HIS A 118 -0.87 3.83 -17.92
N ARG A 119 0.05 3.18 -18.63
CA ARG A 119 -0.28 2.11 -19.59
C ARG A 119 0.67 0.94 -19.40
N THR A 120 0.21 -0.27 -19.69
CA THR A 120 1.09 -1.44 -19.76
C THR A 120 2.13 -1.22 -20.84
N SER A 121 3.41 -1.32 -20.49
CA SER A 121 4.50 -1.14 -21.45
C SER A 121 4.54 -2.31 -22.43
N LEU A 122 4.76 -2.02 -23.71
CA LEU A 122 4.97 -3.04 -24.75
C LEU A 122 6.43 -3.47 -24.85
N GLN A 123 7.36 -2.67 -24.34
CA GLN A 123 8.80 -2.85 -24.52
C GLN A 123 9.47 -3.50 -23.32
N HIS A 124 8.92 -3.30 -22.12
CA HIS A 124 9.45 -3.88 -20.89
C HIS A 124 8.32 -4.34 -19.97
N LYS A 125 8.70 -5.07 -18.93
CA LYS A 125 7.78 -5.45 -17.86
C LYS A 125 7.50 -4.21 -17.00
N GLY A 126 6.24 -3.86 -16.81
CA GLY A 126 5.82 -2.74 -15.96
C GLY A 126 4.88 -1.76 -16.67
N LEU A 127 4.80 -0.55 -16.13
CA LEU A 127 3.95 0.52 -16.64
C LEU A 127 4.79 1.64 -17.23
N ASP A 128 4.33 2.15 -18.37
CA ASP A 128 4.77 3.41 -18.96
C ASP A 128 3.90 4.54 -18.41
N THR A 129 4.52 5.66 -18.05
CA THR A 129 3.81 6.86 -17.57
C THR A 129 3.84 7.93 -18.65
N PHE A 130 2.65 8.40 -19.03
CA PHE A 130 2.45 9.46 -20.00
C PHE A 130 1.94 10.72 -19.30
N LEU A 131 2.38 11.88 -19.78
CA LEU A 131 1.80 13.17 -19.42
C LEU A 131 0.98 13.74 -20.57
N SER A 132 -0.19 14.28 -20.25
CA SER A 132 -0.96 15.12 -21.15
C SER A 132 -1.11 16.51 -20.53
N PHE A 133 -0.97 17.55 -21.35
CA PHE A 133 -1.01 18.95 -20.91
C PHE A 133 -2.30 19.61 -21.41
N GLY A 134 -2.97 20.39 -20.55
CA GLY A 134 -4.18 21.11 -20.92
C GLY A 134 -4.01 21.98 -22.18
N LEU A 135 -5.02 21.96 -23.06
CA LEU A 135 -5.08 22.84 -24.24
C LEU A 135 -5.42 24.26 -23.78
N ARG A 136 -4.53 25.21 -24.08
CA ARG A 136 -4.76 26.65 -23.90
C ARG A 136 -4.71 27.39 -25.22
N ALA A 137 -5.57 28.38 -25.36
CA ALA A 137 -5.52 29.28 -26.50
C ALA A 137 -4.19 30.06 -26.48
N GLY A 138 -3.39 29.96 -27.55
CA GLY A 138 -2.15 30.72 -27.70
C GLY A 138 -0.87 30.05 -27.18
N ARG A 139 -0.84 28.72 -26.98
CA ARG A 139 0.39 28.01 -26.60
C ARG A 139 1.51 28.25 -27.62
N THR A 140 2.66 28.67 -27.12
CA THR A 140 3.93 28.60 -27.82
C THR A 140 4.60 27.27 -27.49
N ASP A 141 5.60 26.86 -28.28
CA ASP A 141 6.35 25.65 -28.00
C ASP A 141 7.09 25.79 -26.66
N GLU A 142 6.78 24.92 -25.70
CA GLU A 142 7.33 24.97 -24.34
C GLU A 142 8.18 23.75 -24.05
N THR A 143 9.30 23.96 -23.37
CA THR A 143 10.13 22.84 -22.89
C THR A 143 9.76 22.52 -21.44
N MET A 144 9.27 21.32 -21.21
CA MET A 144 8.83 20.84 -19.90
C MET A 144 10.00 20.18 -19.17
N SER A 145 10.34 20.73 -18.01
CA SER A 145 11.24 20.13 -17.03
C SER A 145 10.41 19.43 -15.97
N ILE A 146 10.69 18.14 -15.73
CA ILE A 146 9.87 17.29 -14.88
C ILE A 146 10.76 16.60 -13.86
N GLU A 147 10.46 16.85 -12.58
CA GLU A 147 11.06 16.15 -11.45
C GLU A 147 10.16 14.95 -11.10
N MET A 148 10.74 13.77 -10.94
CA MET A 148 10.00 12.55 -10.62
C MET A 148 10.70 11.69 -9.57
N THR A 149 9.91 10.87 -8.90
CA THR A 149 10.42 9.77 -8.08
C THR A 149 10.35 8.48 -8.87
N CYS A 150 11.41 7.70 -8.77
CA CYS A 150 11.72 6.57 -9.62
C CYS A 150 12.05 5.31 -8.80
N THR A 151 11.91 4.14 -9.42
CA THR A 151 12.26 2.85 -8.82
C THR A 151 12.94 1.92 -9.83
N ASN A 152 13.87 1.06 -9.38
CA ASN A 152 14.54 0.10 -10.25
C ASN A 152 13.73 -1.18 -10.54
N GLY A 153 12.41 -1.18 -10.29
CA GLY A 153 11.52 -2.29 -10.61
C GLY A 153 11.95 -3.60 -9.95
N ASP A 154 12.21 -4.63 -10.75
CA ASP A 154 12.59 -5.98 -10.28
C ASP A 154 14.10 -6.12 -9.98
N LEU A 155 14.93 -5.10 -10.26
CA LEU A 155 16.39 -5.17 -10.03
C LEU A 155 16.76 -5.49 -8.57
N PRO A 156 16.13 -4.86 -7.54
CA PRO A 156 16.45 -5.14 -6.15
C PRO A 156 16.21 -6.60 -5.76
N TRP A 157 15.34 -7.33 -6.45
CA TRP A 157 15.03 -8.73 -6.14
C TRP A 157 16.26 -9.66 -6.20
N GLN A 158 17.32 -9.26 -6.92
CA GLN A 158 18.58 -9.98 -6.95
C GLN A 158 19.38 -9.88 -5.64
N ILE A 159 19.02 -8.94 -4.77
CA ILE A 159 19.72 -8.66 -3.52
C ILE A 159 19.30 -9.66 -2.44
N ARG A 160 20.24 -10.52 -2.05
CA ARG A 160 20.06 -11.50 -0.97
C ARG A 160 20.10 -10.85 0.41
N ALA A 161 19.70 -11.60 1.43
CA ALA A 161 19.83 -11.19 2.81
C ALA A 161 21.29 -10.85 3.15
N GLY A 162 21.53 -9.65 3.65
CA GLY A 162 22.84 -9.08 3.90
C GLY A 162 23.56 -8.43 2.72
N GLY A 163 22.96 -8.37 1.53
CA GLY A 163 23.52 -7.67 0.37
C GLY A 163 23.47 -6.14 0.46
N LEU A 164 22.49 -5.57 1.19
CA LEU A 164 22.43 -4.14 1.48
C LEU A 164 23.31 -3.82 2.70
N CYS A 165 24.61 -3.65 2.48
CA CYS A 165 25.58 -3.48 3.55
C CYS A 165 26.51 -2.26 3.38
N LYS A 166 26.30 -1.47 2.33
CA LYS A 166 27.13 -0.30 2.05
C LYS A 166 26.65 0.91 2.85
N PRO A 167 27.54 1.65 3.53
CA PRO A 167 27.21 2.94 4.12
C PRO A 167 26.97 3.99 3.03
N CYS A 168 26.19 5.02 3.38
CA CYS A 168 25.98 6.20 2.55
C CYS A 168 26.85 7.37 3.04
N GLU A 169 27.01 8.39 2.21
CA GLU A 169 27.66 9.64 2.62
C GLU A 169 27.00 10.23 3.87
N GLY A 170 27.81 10.64 4.85
CA GLY A 170 27.34 11.18 6.12
C GLY A 170 26.97 10.15 7.19
N THR A 171 27.12 8.86 6.93
CA THR A 171 26.92 7.82 7.97
C THR A 171 28.18 7.65 8.84
N PRO A 172 28.08 7.62 10.18
CA PRO A 172 29.23 7.38 11.06
C PRO A 172 29.88 6.00 10.87
N ASP A 173 31.21 5.95 10.92
CA ASP A 173 32.03 4.73 10.68
C ASP A 173 31.72 3.55 11.63
N PHE A 174 31.15 3.82 12.80
CA PHE A 174 30.83 2.78 13.79
C PHE A 174 29.52 2.04 13.48
N LEU A 175 28.70 2.53 12.54
CA LEU A 175 27.45 1.89 12.16
C LEU A 175 27.68 0.81 11.10
N ARG A 176 26.94 -0.29 11.21
CA ARG A 176 26.94 -1.37 10.22
C ARG A 176 25.53 -1.55 9.68
N PHE A 177 25.42 -1.59 8.37
CA PHE A 177 24.15 -1.80 7.67
C PHE A 177 24.06 -3.22 7.17
N ARG A 178 22.88 -3.83 7.28
CA ARG A 178 22.59 -5.15 6.73
C ARG A 178 21.08 -5.32 6.59
N ASN A 179 20.58 -5.71 5.42
CA ASN A 179 19.20 -6.16 5.30
C ASN A 179 18.99 -7.54 5.94
N ILE A 180 17.87 -7.68 6.66
CA ILE A 180 17.48 -8.92 7.34
C ILE A 180 16.85 -9.90 6.36
N THR A 181 15.93 -9.41 5.54
CA THR A 181 15.21 -10.18 4.53
C THR A 181 15.74 -9.89 3.13
N PRO A 182 15.64 -10.83 2.18
CA PRO A 182 15.88 -10.53 0.77
C PRO A 182 14.88 -9.47 0.29
N ALA A 183 15.26 -8.67 -0.70
CA ALA A 183 14.36 -7.70 -1.28
C ALA A 183 13.17 -8.42 -1.97
N THR A 184 11.99 -7.81 -1.87
CA THR A 184 10.76 -8.33 -2.47
C THR A 184 10.71 -8.04 -3.97
N LYS A 185 9.91 -8.82 -4.70
CA LYS A 185 9.56 -8.52 -6.10
C LYS A 185 8.67 -7.28 -6.18
N THR A 186 8.68 -6.62 -7.32
CA THR A 186 7.77 -5.51 -7.62
C THR A 186 6.59 -6.04 -8.44
N PHE A 187 5.38 -5.61 -8.08
CA PHE A 187 4.16 -5.97 -8.79
C PHE A 187 3.47 -4.68 -9.23
N ALA A 188 3.36 -4.47 -10.54
CA ALA A 188 2.48 -3.45 -11.07
C ALA A 188 1.02 -3.88 -10.83
N PRO A 189 0.08 -2.95 -10.65
CA PRO A 189 -1.33 -3.31 -10.73
C PRO A 189 -1.68 -3.72 -12.18
N PRO A 190 -2.53 -4.75 -12.38
CA PRO A 190 -3.01 -5.08 -13.71
C PRO A 190 -3.91 -3.94 -14.21
N MET A 191 -3.54 -3.32 -15.33
CA MET A 191 -4.32 -2.23 -15.93
C MET A 191 -5.43 -2.73 -16.87
N ASP A 192 -5.40 -4.02 -17.23
CA ASP A 192 -6.33 -4.64 -18.16
C ASP A 192 -7.46 -5.41 -17.45
N GLY A 193 -8.58 -5.57 -18.15
CA GLY A 193 -9.73 -6.37 -17.70
C GLY A 193 -10.57 -5.70 -16.61
N ASP A 194 -11.19 -6.52 -15.76
CA ASP A 194 -12.17 -6.06 -14.77
C ASP A 194 -11.54 -5.58 -13.44
N PHE A 195 -10.20 -5.55 -13.32
CA PHE A 195 -9.53 -5.22 -12.05
C PHE A 195 -9.93 -3.85 -11.51
N LEU A 196 -9.84 -2.80 -12.33
CA LEU A 196 -10.20 -1.44 -11.93
C LEU A 196 -11.68 -1.36 -11.54
N TRP A 197 -12.56 -2.05 -12.27
CA TRP A 197 -13.98 -2.13 -11.93
C TRP A 197 -14.24 -2.86 -10.61
N ARG A 198 -13.48 -3.91 -10.29
CA ARG A 198 -13.55 -4.59 -8.99
C ARG A 198 -13.10 -3.67 -7.87
N VAL A 199 -12.02 -2.92 -8.05
CA VAL A 199 -11.55 -1.93 -7.06
C VAL A 199 -12.62 -0.85 -6.84
N ILE A 200 -13.20 -0.30 -7.91
CA ILE A 200 -14.31 0.66 -7.81
C ILE A 200 -15.51 0.06 -7.08
N SER A 201 -15.87 -1.18 -7.41
CA SER A 201 -16.97 -1.89 -6.74
C SER A 201 -16.67 -2.21 -5.28
N ASN A 202 -15.41 -2.37 -4.88
CA ASN A 202 -15.04 -2.59 -3.49
C ASN A 202 -15.11 -1.29 -2.67
N MET A 203 -14.97 -0.13 -3.34
CA MET A 203 -15.15 1.19 -2.74
C MET A 203 -16.62 1.60 -2.65
N SER A 204 -17.50 1.05 -3.49
CA SER A 204 -18.94 1.26 -3.37
C SER A 204 -19.48 0.40 -2.22
N LEU A 205 -19.68 1.06 -1.07
CA LEU A 205 -19.99 0.50 0.25
C LEU A 205 -21.30 -0.31 0.31
N ASN A 206 -21.32 -1.52 -0.26
CA ASN A 206 -22.47 -2.41 -0.21
C ASN A 206 -22.21 -3.56 0.76
N TYR A 207 -22.70 -3.42 2.00
CA TYR A 207 -22.58 -4.41 3.09
C TYR A 207 -23.17 -5.79 2.71
N LEU A 208 -24.17 -5.80 1.83
CA LEU A 208 -24.79 -7.03 1.30
C LEU A 208 -23.79 -7.94 0.58
N SER A 209 -22.74 -7.37 -0.03
CA SER A 209 -21.69 -8.15 -0.67
C SER A 209 -20.83 -8.90 0.35
N LEU A 210 -20.73 -8.42 1.60
CA LEU A 210 -19.90 -9.04 2.64
C LEU A 210 -20.60 -10.19 3.37
N GLU A 211 -21.91 -10.40 3.17
CA GLU A 211 -22.65 -11.56 3.68
C GLU A 211 -22.32 -12.85 2.95
N ASN A 212 -21.78 -12.76 1.73
CA ASN A 212 -21.39 -13.92 0.96
C ASN A 212 -19.88 -14.16 1.07
N ILE A 213 -19.51 -15.39 1.46
CA ILE A 213 -18.10 -15.80 1.57
C ILE A 213 -17.37 -15.71 0.22
N GLU A 214 -18.05 -16.02 -0.89
CA GLU A 214 -17.45 -15.94 -2.22
C GLU A 214 -17.16 -14.49 -2.62
N ALA A 215 -18.04 -13.56 -2.26
CA ALA A 215 -17.78 -12.14 -2.49
C ALA A 215 -16.62 -11.64 -1.63
N LEU A 216 -16.52 -12.04 -0.35
CA LEU A 216 -15.34 -11.73 0.48
C LEU A 216 -14.05 -12.27 -0.15
N LYS A 217 -14.06 -13.51 -0.65
CA LYS A 217 -12.91 -14.08 -1.35
C LYS A 217 -12.54 -13.20 -2.55
N VAL A 218 -13.48 -12.86 -3.43
CA VAL A 218 -13.22 -11.99 -4.60
C VAL A 218 -12.60 -10.64 -4.21
N ILE A 219 -13.06 -10.05 -3.10
CA ILE A 219 -12.49 -8.81 -2.59
C ILE A 219 -11.03 -9.03 -2.17
N LEU A 220 -10.74 -10.05 -1.37
CA LEU A 220 -9.38 -10.38 -0.92
C LEU A 220 -8.46 -10.75 -2.10
N GLU A 221 -8.98 -11.46 -3.10
CA GLU A 221 -8.27 -11.78 -4.34
C GLU A 221 -7.87 -10.54 -5.12
N THR A 222 -8.67 -9.48 -5.08
CA THR A 222 -8.39 -8.23 -5.79
C THR A 222 -7.14 -7.55 -5.22
N TYR A 223 -6.88 -7.67 -3.91
CA TYR A 223 -5.71 -7.08 -3.27
C TYR A 223 -4.45 -7.97 -3.31
N ASP A 224 -4.57 -9.21 -3.80
CA ASP A 224 -3.46 -10.14 -3.98
C ASP A 224 -2.76 -9.90 -5.33
N LEU A 225 -1.93 -8.85 -5.40
CA LEU A 225 -1.20 -8.49 -6.62
C LEU A 225 -0.31 -9.62 -7.19
N PRO A 226 0.44 -10.41 -6.38
CA PRO A 226 1.26 -11.52 -6.88
C PRO A 226 0.51 -12.54 -7.74
N ARG A 227 -0.76 -12.81 -7.42
CA ARG A 227 -1.60 -13.77 -8.15
C ARG A 227 -1.76 -13.45 -9.63
N TYR A 228 -1.74 -12.18 -10.01
CA TYR A 228 -1.89 -11.77 -11.42
C TYR A 228 -0.65 -12.09 -12.28
N TYR A 229 0.50 -12.32 -11.64
CA TYR A 229 1.78 -12.51 -12.34
C TYR A 229 2.37 -13.91 -12.16
N ASP A 230 1.95 -14.66 -11.15
CA ASP A 230 2.51 -15.97 -10.82
C ASP A 230 1.40 -17.00 -10.54
N SER A 231 1.29 -18.00 -11.42
CA SER A 231 0.34 -19.10 -11.30
C SER A 231 0.52 -19.93 -10.02
N GLN A 232 1.73 -19.97 -9.46
CA GLN A 232 2.00 -20.68 -8.22
C GLN A 232 1.49 -19.85 -7.03
N ALA A 233 1.70 -18.53 -7.05
CA ALA A 233 1.12 -17.62 -6.08
C ALA A 233 -0.42 -17.67 -6.11
N GLU A 234 -1.01 -17.67 -7.31
CA GLU A 234 -2.46 -17.83 -7.48
C GLU A 234 -2.99 -19.09 -6.79
N LYS A 235 -2.32 -20.24 -6.99
CA LYS A 235 -2.74 -21.51 -6.37
C LYS A 235 -2.62 -21.46 -4.86
N VAL A 236 -1.54 -20.88 -4.32
CA VAL A 236 -1.34 -20.71 -2.88
C VAL A 236 -2.43 -19.84 -2.28
N SER A 237 -2.75 -18.71 -2.91
CA SER A 237 -3.80 -17.81 -2.45
C SER A 237 -5.19 -18.42 -2.55
N LYS A 238 -5.52 -19.10 -3.66
CA LYS A 238 -6.80 -19.84 -3.79
C LYS A 238 -6.93 -20.92 -2.72
N HIS A 239 -5.85 -21.64 -2.44
CA HIS A 239 -5.81 -22.62 -1.37
C HIS A 239 -6.05 -21.95 -0.02
N LEU A 240 -5.34 -20.86 0.29
CA LEU A 240 -5.48 -20.11 1.54
C LEU A 240 -6.92 -19.58 1.74
N LEU A 241 -7.51 -19.00 0.70
CA LEU A 241 -8.88 -18.49 0.73
C LEU A 241 -9.93 -19.60 0.78
N GLY A 242 -9.62 -20.80 0.28
CA GLY A 242 -10.50 -21.98 0.35
C GLY A 242 -10.76 -22.48 1.78
N TRP A 243 -9.95 -22.05 2.75
CA TRP A 243 -10.14 -22.36 4.17
C TRP A 243 -11.16 -21.46 4.86
N LEU A 244 -11.58 -20.37 4.22
CA LEU A 244 -12.69 -19.55 4.66
C LEU A 244 -14.01 -20.25 4.28
N LYS A 245 -14.73 -20.77 5.27
CA LYS A 245 -15.89 -21.65 5.05
C LYS A 245 -17.20 -20.90 4.97
N SER A 246 -17.44 -19.99 5.91
CA SER A 246 -18.66 -19.21 5.95
C SER A 246 -18.45 -17.89 6.67
N ILE A 247 -19.25 -16.92 6.30
CA ILE A 247 -19.36 -15.63 6.96
C ILE A 247 -20.84 -15.38 7.24
N ARG A 248 -21.14 -14.81 8.41
CA ARG A 248 -22.48 -14.34 8.77
C ARG A 248 -22.38 -13.00 9.44
N HIS A 249 -23.34 -12.12 9.16
CA HIS A 249 -23.47 -10.85 9.86
C HIS A 249 -24.74 -10.87 10.68
N GLN A 250 -24.65 -10.41 11.92
CA GLN A 250 -25.78 -10.31 12.84
C GLN A 250 -25.84 -8.89 13.39
N HIS A 251 -26.99 -8.26 13.29
CA HIS A 251 -27.23 -7.00 13.98
C HIS A 251 -27.29 -7.25 15.48
N ILE A 252 -26.51 -6.50 16.23
CA ILE A 252 -26.44 -6.60 17.69
C ILE A 252 -26.56 -5.21 18.31
N ASP A 253 -27.16 -5.15 19.48
CA ASP A 253 -27.25 -3.94 20.28
C ASP A 253 -26.35 -4.11 21.51
N CYS A 254 -25.53 -3.11 21.81
CA CYS A 254 -24.74 -3.06 23.03
C CYS A 254 -25.00 -1.77 23.80
N LEU A 255 -24.77 -1.81 25.11
CA LEU A 255 -24.81 -0.63 25.96
C LEU A 255 -23.37 -0.18 26.21
N HIS A 256 -23.05 1.04 25.81
CA HIS A 256 -21.77 1.68 26.10
C HIS A 256 -22.06 2.95 26.91
N ASP A 257 -21.53 3.02 28.14
CA ASP A 257 -21.76 4.13 29.07
C ASP A 257 -23.25 4.51 29.26
N GLY A 258 -24.14 3.52 29.20
CA GLY A 258 -25.59 3.71 29.37
C GLY A 258 -26.33 4.15 28.10
N LEU A 259 -25.64 4.34 26.97
CA LEU A 259 -26.24 4.61 25.67
C LEU A 259 -26.36 3.33 24.84
N PRO A 260 -27.54 3.06 24.23
CA PRO A 260 -27.68 1.95 23.30
C PRO A 260 -26.97 2.27 21.99
N LEU A 261 -25.96 1.47 21.65
CA LEU A 261 -25.28 1.50 20.36
C LEU A 261 -25.75 0.29 19.54
N ARG A 262 -25.97 0.52 18.25
CA ARG A 262 -26.22 -0.55 17.29
C ARG A 262 -24.91 -0.96 16.64
N GLY A 263 -24.81 -2.23 16.30
CA GLY A 263 -23.60 -2.78 15.71
C GLY A 263 -23.88 -3.94 14.78
N VAL A 264 -22.81 -4.38 14.14
CA VAL A 264 -22.79 -5.60 13.35
C VAL A 264 -21.72 -6.53 13.90
N ARG A 265 -22.13 -7.75 14.25
CA ARG A 265 -21.22 -8.85 14.55
C ARG A 265 -21.00 -9.67 13.30
N THR A 266 -19.74 -9.79 12.89
CA THR A 266 -19.32 -10.69 11.83
C THR A 266 -18.82 -11.99 12.45
N GLU A 267 -19.49 -13.10 12.16
CA GLU A 267 -19.02 -14.45 12.47
C GLU A 267 -18.34 -15.05 11.25
N LEU A 268 -17.02 -15.30 11.33
CA LEU A 268 -16.25 -15.95 10.28
C LEU A 268 -15.85 -17.34 10.73
N THR A 269 -16.19 -18.37 9.94
CA THR A 269 -15.77 -19.75 10.19
C THR A 269 -14.57 -20.09 9.31
N VAL A 270 -13.47 -20.51 9.93
CA VAL A 270 -12.20 -20.82 9.26
C VAL A 270 -11.73 -22.21 9.64
N GLU A 271 -11.12 -22.91 8.68
CA GLU A 271 -10.43 -24.17 8.89
C GLU A 271 -8.93 -23.95 9.17
N PRO A 272 -8.42 -24.26 10.39
CA PRO A 272 -7.06 -23.89 10.80
C PRO A 272 -5.94 -24.60 10.03
N ASP A 273 -6.17 -25.83 9.56
CA ASP A 273 -5.15 -26.66 8.88
C ASP A 273 -4.57 -26.01 7.62
N GLY A 274 -5.29 -25.02 7.08
CA GLY A 274 -4.87 -24.24 5.94
C GLY A 274 -3.82 -23.17 6.20
N PHE A 275 -3.63 -22.78 7.46
CA PHE A 275 -2.72 -21.73 7.87
C PHE A 275 -1.45 -22.34 8.45
N ALA A 276 -0.31 -21.67 8.26
CA ALA A 276 0.97 -22.09 8.83
C ALA A 276 1.05 -21.78 10.34
N GLY A 277 0.07 -22.23 11.11
CA GLY A 277 -0.05 -22.08 12.55
C GLY A 277 -1.08 -21.04 13.02
N GLU A 278 -1.37 -21.11 14.31
CA GLU A 278 -2.38 -20.28 15.01
C GLU A 278 -2.10 -18.77 14.89
N GLY A 279 -0.83 -18.37 15.04
CA GLY A 279 -0.42 -16.96 14.97
C GLY A 279 -0.71 -16.31 13.61
N ASN A 280 -0.58 -17.06 12.52
CA ASN A 280 -0.89 -16.54 11.18
C ASN A 280 -2.40 -16.35 10.99
N LEU A 281 -3.22 -17.28 11.50
CA LEU A 281 -4.67 -17.13 11.49
C LEU A 281 -5.09 -15.91 12.33
N PHE A 282 -4.51 -15.75 13.52
CA PHE A 282 -4.80 -14.61 14.39
C PHE A 282 -4.41 -13.27 13.73
N LEU A 283 -3.24 -13.18 13.11
CA LEU A 283 -2.80 -11.97 12.39
C LEU A 283 -3.71 -11.68 11.19
N PHE A 284 -4.03 -12.69 10.39
CA PHE A 284 -4.93 -12.58 9.25
C PHE A 284 -6.32 -12.08 9.70
N ALA A 285 -6.89 -12.68 10.74
CA ALA A 285 -8.16 -12.26 11.30
C ALA A 285 -8.11 -10.86 11.91
N SER A 286 -6.99 -10.45 12.50
CA SER A 286 -6.80 -9.08 13.02
C SER A 286 -6.81 -8.04 11.89
N VAL A 287 -6.22 -8.35 10.74
CA VAL A 287 -6.31 -7.49 9.55
C VAL A 287 -7.74 -7.46 9.00
N LEU A 288 -8.45 -8.59 9.00
CA LEU A 288 -9.87 -8.61 8.63
C LEU A 288 -10.74 -7.80 9.58
N ASN A 289 -10.42 -7.77 10.88
CA ASN A 289 -11.12 -6.94 11.85
C ASN A 289 -11.00 -5.46 11.50
N GLU A 290 -9.81 -5.00 11.13
CA GLU A 290 -9.60 -3.62 10.63
C GLU A 290 -10.38 -3.39 9.34
N PHE A 291 -10.33 -4.34 8.41
CA PHE A 291 -11.04 -4.26 7.14
C PHE A 291 -12.55 -4.08 7.37
N PHE A 292 -13.20 -4.92 8.17
CA PHE A 292 -14.64 -4.81 8.43
C PHE A 292 -15.02 -3.54 9.20
N ALA A 293 -14.14 -3.03 10.07
CA ALA A 293 -14.36 -1.76 10.76
C ALA A 293 -14.42 -0.55 9.80
N LEU A 294 -13.74 -0.61 8.65
CA LEU A 294 -13.84 0.42 7.60
C LEU A 294 -15.21 0.41 6.89
N TYR A 295 -15.89 -0.73 6.86
CA TYR A 295 -17.23 -0.85 6.26
C TYR A 295 -18.34 -0.46 7.24
N ALA A 296 -18.07 -0.49 8.55
CA ALA A 296 -19.06 -0.11 9.55
C ALA A 296 -19.42 1.38 9.44
N SER A 297 -20.72 1.67 9.53
CA SER A 297 -21.21 3.04 9.46
C SER A 297 -20.78 3.86 10.68
N LEU A 298 -20.79 5.18 10.53
CA LEU A 298 -20.25 6.15 11.49
C LEU A 298 -20.79 6.02 12.92
N ASN A 299 -22.04 5.56 13.07
CA ASN A 299 -22.72 5.39 14.36
C ASN A 299 -22.98 3.92 14.70
N SER A 300 -22.22 3.01 14.08
CA SER A 300 -22.29 1.58 14.32
C SER A 300 -20.95 1.06 14.83
N PHE A 301 -21.00 0.14 15.77
CA PHE A 301 -19.81 -0.63 16.11
C PHE A 301 -19.73 -1.92 15.28
N HIS A 302 -18.52 -2.44 15.12
CA HIS A 302 -18.23 -3.72 14.51
C HIS A 302 -17.57 -4.64 15.53
N GLU A 303 -17.96 -5.91 15.52
CA GLU A 303 -17.36 -6.97 16.33
C GLU A 303 -17.03 -8.17 15.43
N LEU A 304 -15.78 -8.65 15.47
CA LEU A 304 -15.36 -9.84 14.73
C LEU A 304 -15.28 -11.05 15.66
N HIS A 305 -15.97 -12.14 15.30
CA HIS A 305 -15.88 -13.44 15.93
C HIS A 305 -15.37 -14.46 14.91
N VAL A 306 -14.17 -15.00 15.12
CA VAL A 306 -13.60 -16.05 14.26
C VAL A 306 -13.74 -17.40 14.96
N LYS A 307 -14.47 -18.33 14.35
CA LYS A 307 -14.69 -19.69 14.85
C LYS A 307 -13.85 -20.68 14.05
N SER A 308 -13.13 -21.55 14.75
CA SER A 308 -12.40 -22.66 14.15
C SER A 308 -13.31 -23.87 13.92
N THR A 309 -13.16 -24.57 12.80
CA THR A 309 -13.86 -25.84 12.55
C THR A 309 -13.46 -26.94 13.52
N GLN A 310 -12.25 -26.86 14.10
CA GLN A 310 -11.73 -27.82 15.08
C GLN A 310 -12.11 -27.46 16.54
N GLY A 311 -12.87 -26.38 16.73
CA GLY A 311 -13.23 -25.85 18.04
C GLY A 311 -12.31 -24.72 18.50
N GLY A 312 -12.83 -23.87 19.40
CA GLY A 312 -12.19 -22.62 19.79
C GLY A 312 -12.47 -21.47 18.81
N GLY A 313 -11.91 -20.32 19.11
CA GLY A 313 -12.11 -19.11 18.32
C GLY A 313 -11.48 -17.89 18.97
N TYR A 314 -11.52 -16.79 18.22
CA TYR A 314 -11.02 -15.49 18.65
C TYR A 314 -12.16 -14.49 18.59
N GLU A 315 -12.20 -13.63 19.59
CA GLU A 315 -13.15 -12.52 19.68
C GLU A 315 -12.33 -11.24 19.80
N TRP A 316 -12.61 -10.27 18.94
CA TRP A 316 -12.01 -8.95 19.02
C TRP A 316 -12.95 -8.00 19.76
N ALA A 317 -12.36 -7.07 20.51
CA ALA A 317 -13.13 -6.03 21.18
C ALA A 317 -13.91 -5.18 20.15
N PRO A 318 -15.13 -4.71 20.49
CA PRO A 318 -15.92 -3.85 19.62
C PRO A 318 -15.16 -2.60 19.17
N ARG A 319 -15.27 -2.26 17.89
CA ARG A 319 -14.67 -1.07 17.31
C ARG A 319 -15.71 -0.16 16.68
N MET A 320 -15.57 1.14 16.89
CA MET A 320 -16.41 2.12 16.21
C MET A 320 -16.06 2.17 14.72
N GLY A 321 -17.08 2.31 13.87
CA GLY A 321 -16.89 2.52 12.45
C GLY A 321 -16.03 3.75 12.17
N MET A 322 -15.15 3.64 11.17
CA MET A 322 -14.19 4.69 10.81
C MET A 322 -14.63 5.53 9.61
N GLN A 323 -15.90 5.45 9.20
CA GLN A 323 -16.41 6.30 8.12
C GLN A 323 -16.41 7.78 8.54
N PRO A 324 -15.99 8.71 7.67
CA PRO A 324 -16.15 10.15 7.88
C PRO A 324 -17.61 10.57 7.68
N LEU A 325 -18.02 11.68 8.34
CA LEU A 325 -19.32 12.31 8.12
C LEU A 325 -19.34 12.85 6.68
N LEU A 326 -20.25 12.33 5.85
CA LEU A 326 -20.51 12.85 4.50
C LEU A 326 -21.24 14.18 4.55
#